data_AF-A0A842KV37-F1
#
_entry.id   AF-A0A842KV37-F1
#
_cell.length_a   1.000
_cell.length_b   1.000
_cell.length_c   1.000
_cell.angle_alpha   90.00
_cell.angle_beta   90.00
_cell.angle_gamma   90.00
#
_symmetry.space_group_name_H-M   'P 1'
#
loop_
_entity.id
_entity.type
_entity.pdbx_description
1 polymer ?
#
loop_
_entity_poly.entity_id
_entity_poly.type
_entity_poly.pdbx_seq_one_letter_code
_entity_poly.pdbx_strand_id
1 'polypeptide(L)'
;HPCAAYMLYLVNMLKPPIKYAALIGSYGWGTLIEKETKKLFDTMNVEFLEPVIVKGKPCEEDFERLDKLAHEIKEKLEVIE
;
A
#
# COMPACT_ATOMS: atom_id res chain seq x y z
N HIS A 1 -10.63 7.04 -2.29
CA HIS A 1 -11.19 7.97 -1.30
C HIS A 1 -10.39 9.27 -1.33
N PRO A 2 -10.99 10.47 -1.42
CA PRO A 2 -10.26 11.74 -1.52
C PRO A 2 -9.21 11.97 -0.41
N CYS A 3 -9.51 11.59 0.84
CA CYS A 3 -8.53 11.71 1.94
C CYS A 3 -7.25 10.92 1.71
N ALA A 4 -7.32 9.73 1.10
CA ALA A 4 -6.13 8.95 0.79
C ALA A 4 -5.26 9.65 -0.25
N ALA A 5 -5.88 10.28 -1.26
CA ALA A 5 -5.16 11.06 -2.27
C ALA A 5 -4.44 12.26 -1.64
N TYR A 6 -5.10 13.03 -0.75
CA TYR A 6 -4.46 14.15 -0.05
C TYR A 6 -3.25 13.70 0.77
N MET A 7 -3.36 12.59 1.49
CA MET A 7 -2.25 12.05 2.26
C MET A 7 -1.08 11.63 1.36
N LEU A 8 -1.36 10.94 0.25
CA LEU A 8 -0.31 10.54 -0.70
C LEU A 8 0.41 11.75 -1.32
N TYR A 9 -0.33 12.82 -1.68
CA TYR A 9 0.29 14.05 -2.16
C TYR A 9 1.15 14.73 -1.10
N LEU A 10 0.70 14.76 0.15
CA LEU A 10 1.46 15.31 1.26
C LEU A 10 2.76 14.53 1.51
N VAL A 11 2.68 13.20 1.54
CA VAL A 11 3.86 12.32 1.69
C VAL A 11 4.85 12.56 0.56
N ASN A 12 4.38 12.62 -0.69
CA ASN A 12 5.23 12.88 -1.85
C ASN A 12 5.90 14.27 -1.81
N MET A 13 5.20 15.28 -1.28
CA MET A 13 5.74 16.64 -1.12
C MET A 13 6.80 16.71 -0.01
N LEU A 14 6.55 16.05 1.13
CA LEU A 14 7.43 16.10 2.29
C LEU A 14 8.65 15.17 2.17
N LYS A 15 8.56 14.14 1.33
CA LYS A 15 9.60 13.10 1.15
C LYS A 15 10.20 12.61 2.47
N PRO A 16 9.36 12.13 3.42
CA PRO A 16 9.86 11.61 4.68
C PRO A 16 10.78 10.39 4.43
N PRO A 17 11.69 10.07 5.35
CA PRO A 17 12.56 8.90 5.24
C PRO A 17 11.77 7.61 5.53
N ILE A 18 10.91 7.22 4.60
CA ILE A 18 10.14 5.97 4.63
C ILE A 18 10.88 4.88 3.85
N LYS A 19 10.96 3.68 4.43
CA LYS A 19 11.63 2.52 3.80
C LYS A 19 10.64 1.59 3.08
N TYR A 20 9.45 1.41 3.65
CA TYR A 20 8.42 0.50 3.13
C TYR A 20 7.08 1.20 3.00
N ALA A 21 6.30 0.78 2.01
CA ALA A 21 4.91 1.16 1.86
C ALA A 21 4.08 -0.03 1.40
N ALA A 22 2.85 -0.16 1.89
CA ALA A 22 1.88 -1.14 1.45
C ALA A 22 0.54 -0.46 1.21
N LEU A 23 -0.27 -1.05 0.33
CA LEU A 23 -1.59 -0.52 -0.02
C LEU A 23 -2.66 -1.57 0.22
N ILE A 24 -3.62 -1.25 1.08
CA ILE A 24 -4.77 -2.09 1.41
C ILE A 24 -6.05 -1.32 1.10
N GLY A 25 -7.01 -1.97 0.45
CA GLY A 25 -8.33 -1.38 0.26
C GLY A 25 -9.25 -2.16 -0.66
N SER A 26 -10.50 -1.71 -0.74
CA SER A 26 -11.48 -2.26 -1.66
C SER A 26 -12.08 -1.18 -2.59
N TYR A 27 -12.61 -1.61 -3.73
CA TYR A 27 -13.21 -0.73 -4.75
C TYR A 27 -14.43 -1.38 -5.42
N GLY A 28 -15.38 -0.57 -5.91
CA GLY A 28 -16.63 -1.09 -6.50
C GLY A 28 -16.51 -1.48 -7.98
N TRP A 29 -16.10 -0.55 -8.84
CA TRP A 29 -16.11 -0.73 -10.30
C TRP A 29 -14.71 -1.00 -10.88
N GLY A 30 -13.83 -0.02 -10.71
CA GLY A 30 -12.47 0.01 -11.23
C GLY A 30 -11.66 0.98 -10.38
N THR A 31 -10.38 0.70 -10.22
CA THR A 31 -9.49 1.53 -9.42
C THR A 31 -8.17 1.76 -10.15
N LEU A 32 -7.69 2.98 -10.09
CA LEU A 32 -6.32 3.35 -10.50
C LEU A 32 -5.42 3.53 -9.27
N ILE A 33 -5.92 3.20 -8.07
CA ILE A 33 -5.26 3.53 -6.82
C ILE A 33 -3.86 2.93 -6.74
N GLU A 34 -3.67 1.68 -7.16
CA GLU A 34 -2.36 1.04 -7.15
C GLU A 34 -1.38 1.74 -8.10
N LYS A 35 -1.82 2.02 -9.34
CA LYS A 35 -1.00 2.72 -10.35
C LYS A 35 -0.62 4.14 -9.90
N GLU A 36 -1.58 4.92 -9.42
CA GLU A 36 -1.33 6.29 -8.98
C GLU A 36 -0.50 6.33 -7.69
N THR A 37 -0.68 5.36 -6.80
CA THR A 37 0.14 5.23 -5.59
C THR A 37 1.59 4.89 -5.95
N LYS A 38 1.82 3.91 -6.84
CA LYS A 38 3.17 3.58 -7.33
C LYS A 38 3.86 4.78 -7.99
N LYS A 39 3.18 5.53 -8.86
CA LYS A 39 3.72 6.76 -9.46
C LYS A 39 4.15 7.81 -8.44
N LEU A 40 3.39 7.98 -7.35
CA LEU A 40 3.74 8.92 -6.30
C LEU A 40 4.98 8.44 -5.54
N PHE A 41 5.11 7.13 -5.34
CA PHE A 41 6.30 6.55 -4.73
C PHE A 41 7.51 6.50 -5.66
N ASP A 42 7.37 6.53 -6.99
CA ASP A 42 8.51 6.57 -7.94
C ASP A 42 9.49 7.73 -7.67
N THR A 43 9.03 8.81 -7.03
CA THR A 43 9.91 9.94 -6.68
C THR A 43 10.68 9.76 -5.36
N MET A 44 10.48 8.62 -4.68
CA MET A 44 11.04 8.25 -3.39
C MET A 44 11.62 6.82 -3.45
N ASN A 45 12.70 6.53 -2.73
CA ASN A 45 13.31 5.20 -2.70
C ASN A 45 12.59 4.30 -1.68
N VAL A 46 11.35 3.92 -1.97
CA VAL A 46 10.48 3.14 -1.06
C VAL A 46 10.29 1.74 -1.63
N GLU A 47 10.47 0.73 -0.78
CA GLU A 47 10.08 -0.64 -1.12
C GLU A 47 8.55 -0.77 -1.01
N PHE A 48 7.88 -0.95 -2.14
CA PHE A 48 6.43 -1.13 -2.18
C PHE A 48 6.08 -2.61 -2.07
N LEU A 49 5.55 -2.99 -0.90
CA LEU A 49 5.12 -4.35 -0.59
C LEU A 49 3.88 -4.75 -1.42
N GLU A 50 3.60 -6.05 -1.48
CA GLU A 50 2.49 -6.56 -2.30
C GLU A 50 1.14 -5.96 -1.86
N PRO A 51 0.43 -5.25 -2.75
CA PRO A 51 -0.81 -4.58 -2.39
C PRO A 51 -1.98 -5.57 -2.27
N VAL A 52 -2.83 -5.34 -1.28
CA VAL A 52 -4.09 -6.08 -1.11
C VAL A 52 -5.25 -5.18 -1.54
N ILE A 53 -5.55 -5.24 -2.83
CA ILE A 53 -6.67 -4.51 -3.44
C ILE A 53 -7.77 -5.49 -3.86
N VAL A 54 -8.98 -5.24 -3.35
CA VAL A 54 -10.13 -6.15 -3.49
C VAL A 54 -11.28 -5.47 -4.24
N LYS A 55 -11.91 -6.18 -5.17
CA LYS A 55 -13.11 -5.67 -5.83
C LYS A 55 -14.36 -6.07 -5.04
N GLY A 56 -15.07 -5.09 -4.51
CA GLY A 56 -16.30 -5.29 -3.75
C GLY A 56 -16.04 -5.83 -2.35
N LYS A 57 -16.79 -6.87 -1.97
CA LYS A 57 -16.71 -7.48 -0.64
C LYS A 57 -15.58 -8.53 -0.63
N PRO A 58 -14.63 -8.47 0.33
CA PRO A 58 -13.57 -9.47 0.46
C PRO A 58 -14.09 -10.88 0.70
N CYS A 59 -13.40 -11.87 0.12
CA CYS A 59 -13.57 -13.30 0.41
C CYS A 59 -12.43 -13.83 1.30
N GLU A 60 -12.48 -15.12 1.64
CA GLU A 60 -11.48 -15.78 2.49
C GLU A 60 -10.06 -15.68 1.90
N GLU A 61 -9.91 -15.85 0.58
CA GLU A 61 -8.63 -15.70 -0.12
C GLU A 61 -8.04 -14.28 0.03
N ASP A 62 -8.89 -13.24 0.10
CA ASP A 62 -8.42 -11.87 0.34
C ASP A 62 -7.91 -11.67 1.77
N PHE A 63 -8.51 -12.37 2.75
CA PHE A 63 -8.02 -12.36 4.13
C PHE A 63 -6.70 -13.11 4.25
N GLU A 64 -6.51 -14.23 3.57
CA GLU A 64 -5.20 -14.91 3.50
C GLU A 64 -4.11 -14.02 2.90
N ARG A 65 -4.47 -13.16 1.93
CA ARG A 65 -3.54 -12.17 1.38
C ARG A 65 -3.17 -11.09 2.41
N LEU A 66 -4.11 -10.68 3.26
CA LEU A 66 -3.81 -9.78 4.39
C LEU A 66 -2.87 -10.45 5.39
N ASP A 67 -3.09 -11.72 5.71
CA ASP A 67 -2.21 -12.48 6.60
C ASP A 67 -0.79 -12.58 6.03
N LYS A 68 -0.65 -12.88 4.73
CA LYS A 68 0.64 -12.89 4.04
C LYS A 68 1.34 -11.54 4.11
N LEU A 69 0.61 -10.45 3.84
CA LEU A 69 1.16 -9.10 3.94
C LEU A 69 1.60 -8.76 5.37
N ALA A 70 0.84 -9.19 6.39
CA ALA A 70 1.21 -8.98 7.79
C ALA A 70 2.51 -9.72 8.16
N HIS A 71 2.69 -10.96 7.68
CA HIS A 71 3.93 -11.71 7.86
C HIS A 71 5.11 -11.03 7.15
N GLU A 72 4.93 -10.59 5.92
CA GLU A 72 5.95 -9.86 5.17
C GLU A 72 6.36 -8.56 5.89
N ILE A 73 5.41 -7.77 6.39
CA ILE A 73 5.70 -6.56 7.18
C ILE A 73 6.52 -6.91 8.42
N LYS A 74 6.14 -7.98 9.15
CA LYS A 74 6.88 -8.42 10.34
C LYS A 74 8.32 -8.77 9.99
N GLU A 75 8.54 -9.62 8.99
CA GLU A 75 9.87 -10.03 8.56
C GLU A 75 10.73 -8.82 8.14
N LYS A 76 10.16 -7.87 7.39
CA LYS A 76 10.87 -6.66 6.97
C LYS A 76 11.27 -5.77 8.14
N LEU A 77 10.42 -5.65 9.15
CA LEU A 77 10.71 -4.82 10.33
C LEU A 77 11.73 -5.49 11.27
N GLU A 78 11.65 -6.81 11.46
CA GLU A 78 12.61 -7.57 12.28
C GLU A 78 14.03 -7.54 11.71
N VAL A 79 14.21 -7.40 10.39
CA VAL A 79 15.53 -7.29 9.74
C VAL A 79 16.19 -5.91 9.95
N ILE A 80 15.45 -4.92 10.44
CA ILE A 80 15.95 -3.54 10.65
C ILE A 80 16.44 -3.33 12.09
N GLU A 81 15.96 -4.17 13.03
CA GLU A 81 16.44 -4.22 14.42
C GLU A 81 17.74 -5.03 14.54
#